data_AF-A0A7S3IX51-F1
#
_entry.id   AF-A0A7S3IX51-F1
#
_cell.length_a   1.000
_cell.length_b   1.000
_cell.length_c   1.000
_cell.angle_alpha   90.00
_cell.angle_beta   90.00
_cell.angle_gamma   90.00
#
_symmetry.space_group_name_H-M   'P 1'
#
loop_
_entity.id
_entity.type
_entity.pdbx_description
1 polymer ?
#
loop_
_entity_poly.entity_id
_entity_poly.type
_entity_poly.pdbx_seq_one_letter_code
_entity_poly.pdbx_strand_id
1 'polypeptide(L)'
;PLLVDQTHRFGLDYPAYVQQAGAVYHGERNYTQISSTMGPCYYPAGHLWHFVPVYWLHYQTVHAETIMKFLFSLIHTGISLVAFLLAHEYFNALKPSKKAAPTAQLIALTVLGNVREHLNYGDMFNDEIMAFYMFAAMYCCVINK
;
A
#
# COMPACT_ATOMS: atom_id res chain seq x y z
N PRO A 1 3.56 -4.51 -27.95
CA PRO A 1 3.36 -4.58 -26.50
C PRO A 1 4.72 -4.70 -25.79
N LEU A 2 5.22 -3.59 -25.25
CA LEU A 2 6.44 -3.59 -24.44
C LEU A 2 6.15 -4.43 -23.19
N LEU A 3 6.69 -5.66 -23.20
CA LEU A 3 6.93 -6.42 -21.98
C LEU A 3 7.73 -5.48 -21.08
N VAL A 4 7.13 -5.03 -19.98
CA VAL A 4 7.88 -4.41 -18.89
C VAL A 4 8.96 -5.42 -18.54
N ASP A 5 10.20 -5.09 -18.89
CA ASP A 5 11.34 -5.95 -18.71
C ASP A 5 11.40 -6.38 -17.23
N GLN A 6 11.36 -7.69 -16.98
CA GLN A 6 11.25 -8.25 -15.62
C GLN A 6 12.56 -8.14 -14.82
N THR A 7 13.53 -7.37 -15.33
CA THR A 7 14.82 -7.09 -14.69
C THR A 7 14.67 -6.22 -13.43
N HIS A 8 13.53 -5.55 -13.29
CA HIS A 8 13.24 -4.57 -12.24
C HIS A 8 12.25 -5.13 -11.21
N ARG A 9 12.76 -5.55 -10.03
CA ARG A 9 11.97 -6.15 -8.94
C ARG A 9 11.61 -5.11 -7.87
N PHE A 10 10.37 -4.66 -7.89
CA PHE A 10 9.73 -3.92 -6.80
C PHE A 10 8.65 -4.82 -6.19
N GLY A 11 8.89 -5.50 -5.07
CA GLY A 11 7.95 -6.51 -4.56
C GLY A 11 7.73 -7.71 -5.51
N LEU A 12 7.06 -8.76 -5.02
CA LEU A 12 6.84 -9.97 -5.82
C LEU A 12 5.76 -9.76 -6.89
N ASP A 13 4.69 -9.06 -6.55
CA ASP A 13 3.48 -9.00 -7.38
C ASP A 13 3.39 -7.73 -8.25
N TYR A 14 4.28 -6.75 -8.08
CA TYR A 14 4.23 -5.51 -8.85
C TYR A 14 4.23 -5.68 -10.37
N PRO A 15 5.07 -6.56 -10.99
CA PRO A 15 4.99 -6.76 -12.42
C PRO A 15 3.61 -7.26 -12.87
N ALA A 16 2.92 -8.04 -12.02
CA ALA A 16 1.58 -8.53 -12.32
C ALA A 16 0.59 -7.37 -12.36
N TYR A 17 0.59 -6.50 -11.34
CA TYR A 17 -0.35 -5.38 -11.30
C TYR A 17 -0.10 -4.36 -12.40
N VAL A 18 1.15 -4.08 -12.74
CA VAL A 18 1.48 -3.18 -13.85
C VAL A 18 0.96 -3.75 -15.18
N GLN A 19 1.15 -5.04 -15.43
CA GLN A 19 0.61 -5.69 -16.64
C GLN A 19 -0.92 -5.70 -16.67
N GLN A 20 -1.57 -6.04 -15.56
CA GLN A 20 -3.03 -6.08 -15.44
C GLN A 20 -3.64 -4.68 -15.59
N ALA A 21 -3.01 -3.66 -14.98
CA ALA A 21 -3.40 -2.27 -15.18
C ALA A 21 -3.19 -1.81 -16.63
N GLY A 22 -2.21 -2.37 -17.32
CA GLY A 22 -2.03 -2.18 -18.76
C GLY A 22 -3.24 -2.63 -19.56
N ALA A 23 -3.80 -3.80 -19.28
CA ALA A 23 -5.05 -4.25 -19.92
C ALA A 23 -6.19 -3.24 -19.69
N VAL A 24 -6.35 -2.76 -18.46
CA VAL A 24 -7.37 -1.74 -18.11
C VAL A 24 -7.13 -0.41 -18.84
N TYR A 25 -5.86 0.03 -18.93
CA TYR A 25 -5.44 1.23 -19.64
C TYR A 25 -5.78 1.16 -21.14
N HIS A 26 -5.62 -0.01 -21.76
CA HIS A 26 -5.98 -0.26 -23.17
C HIS A 26 -7.48 -0.53 -23.41
N GLY A 27 -8.30 -0.43 -22.36
CA GLY A 27 -9.76 -0.49 -22.50
C GLY A 27 -10.39 -1.85 -22.18
N GLU A 28 -9.64 -2.81 -21.64
CA GLU A 28 -10.25 -4.03 -21.09
C GLU A 28 -11.16 -3.67 -19.90
N ARG A 29 -12.35 -4.26 -19.89
CA ARG A 29 -13.40 -4.06 -18.88
C ARG A 29 -13.98 -5.37 -18.37
N ASN A 30 -13.78 -6.47 -19.10
CA ASN A 30 -14.12 -7.80 -18.65
C ASN A 30 -13.04 -8.29 -17.68
N TYR A 31 -13.37 -8.26 -16.39
CA TYR A 31 -12.48 -8.67 -15.30
C TYR A 31 -11.86 -10.07 -15.51
N THR A 32 -12.63 -11.01 -16.08
CA THR A 32 -12.16 -12.39 -16.31
C THR A 32 -11.08 -12.51 -17.38
N GLN A 33 -10.87 -11.46 -18.18
CA GLN A 33 -9.85 -11.39 -19.23
C GLN A 33 -8.60 -10.63 -18.79
N ILE A 34 -8.61 -10.06 -17.58
CA ILE A 34 -7.46 -9.33 -17.05
C ILE A 34 -6.49 -10.35 -16.41
N SER A 35 -5.29 -10.45 -16.96
CA SER A 35 -4.25 -11.37 -16.48
C SER A 35 -2.84 -10.78 -16.65
N SER A 36 -1.86 -11.42 -16.00
CA SER A 36 -0.43 -11.15 -16.13
C SER A 36 0.34 -12.44 -16.41
N THR A 37 1.66 -12.34 -16.54
CA THR A 37 2.58 -13.48 -16.56
C THR A 37 2.52 -14.34 -15.29
N MET A 38 1.91 -13.85 -14.21
CA MET A 38 1.74 -14.55 -12.94
C MET A 38 0.33 -15.11 -12.73
N GLY A 39 -0.58 -14.94 -13.69
CA GLY A 39 -1.93 -15.49 -13.65
C GLY A 39 -3.05 -14.44 -13.74
N PRO A 40 -4.31 -14.85 -13.47
CA PRO A 40 -5.46 -13.96 -13.57
C PRO A 40 -5.44 -12.87 -12.49
N CYS A 41 -6.22 -11.81 -12.69
CA CYS A 41 -6.44 -10.81 -11.66
C CYS A 41 -7.27 -11.40 -10.51
N TYR A 42 -6.72 -11.37 -9.29
CA TYR A 42 -7.40 -11.83 -8.06
C TYR A 42 -7.95 -10.67 -7.22
N TYR A 43 -7.45 -9.44 -7.42
CA TYR A 43 -7.82 -8.28 -6.62
C TYR A 43 -9.04 -7.57 -7.21
N PRO A 44 -9.94 -7.00 -6.39
CA PRO A 44 -11.10 -6.26 -6.88
C PRO A 44 -10.72 -5.16 -7.89
N ALA A 45 -11.58 -4.88 -8.87
CA ALA A 45 -11.29 -3.96 -9.97
C ALA A 45 -10.80 -2.56 -9.52
N GLY A 46 -11.26 -2.08 -8.37
CA GLY A 46 -10.80 -0.82 -7.76
C GLY A 46 -9.29 -0.78 -7.50
N HIS A 47 -8.68 -1.93 -7.19
CA HIS A 47 -7.24 -2.03 -6.96
C HIS A 47 -6.44 -1.63 -8.21
N LEU A 48 -6.81 -2.16 -9.38
CA LEU A 48 -6.09 -1.91 -10.64
C LEU A 48 -6.09 -0.43 -11.06
N TRP A 49 -7.11 0.34 -10.69
CA TRP A 49 -7.16 1.77 -11.00
C TRP A 49 -6.01 2.56 -10.37
N HIS A 50 -5.48 2.11 -9.22
CA HIS A 50 -4.28 2.72 -8.62
C HIS A 50 -3.01 2.41 -9.42
N PHE A 51 -3.00 1.29 -10.13
CA PHE A 51 -1.87 0.85 -10.94
C PHE A 51 -1.94 1.34 -12.40
N VAL A 52 -3.08 1.91 -12.84
CA VAL A 52 -3.18 2.54 -14.17
C VAL A 52 -2.20 3.72 -14.31
N PRO A 53 -2.12 4.69 -13.37
CA PRO A 53 -1.08 5.71 -13.38
C PRO A 53 0.35 5.15 -13.33
N VAL A 54 0.54 4.04 -12.59
CA VAL A 54 1.84 3.37 -12.48
C VAL A 54 2.27 2.81 -13.83
N TYR A 55 1.38 2.08 -14.50
CA TYR A 55 1.59 1.59 -15.85
C TYR A 55 1.90 2.74 -16.81
N TRP A 56 1.10 3.81 -16.78
CA TRP A 56 1.35 4.99 -17.60
C TRP A 56 2.73 5.61 -17.34
N LEU A 57 3.18 5.70 -16.08
CA LEU A 57 4.49 6.25 -15.72
C LEU A 57 5.65 5.43 -16.31
N HIS A 58 5.52 4.10 -16.35
CA HIS A 58 6.48 3.21 -17.01
C HIS A 58 6.61 3.45 -18.53
N TYR A 59 5.59 4.05 -19.17
CA TYR A 59 5.73 4.54 -20.56
C TYR A 59 6.49 5.85 -20.67
N GLN A 60 6.48 6.68 -19.62
CA GLN A 60 7.05 8.03 -19.68
C GLN A 60 8.54 8.06 -19.35
N THR A 61 9.03 7.15 -18.49
CA THR A 61 10.40 7.23 -18.01
C THR A 61 10.95 5.89 -17.54
N VAL A 62 12.26 5.69 -17.78
CA VAL A 62 13.03 4.55 -17.25
C VAL A 62 13.17 4.60 -15.72
N HIS A 63 12.90 5.74 -15.10
CA HIS A 63 12.98 5.93 -13.65
C HIS A 63 11.66 5.62 -12.92
N ALA A 64 10.64 5.12 -13.62
CA ALA A 64 9.31 4.89 -13.07
C ALA A 64 9.35 4.02 -11.81
N GLU A 65 10.10 2.93 -11.82
CA GLU A 65 10.23 2.05 -10.65
C GLU A 65 10.79 2.79 -9.42
N THR A 66 11.84 3.60 -9.58
CA THR A 66 12.43 4.38 -8.49
C THR A 66 11.46 5.41 -7.94
N ILE A 67 10.73 6.10 -8.82
CA ILE A 67 9.71 7.07 -8.43
C ILE A 67 8.62 6.37 -7.62
N MET A 68 8.16 5.21 -8.08
CA MET A 68 7.12 4.45 -7.37
C MET A 68 7.61 3.93 -6.02
N LYS A 69 8.84 3.41 -5.92
CA LYS A 69 9.47 3.03 -4.64
C LYS A 69 9.38 4.16 -3.60
N PHE A 70 9.73 5.37 -4.03
CA PHE A 70 9.63 6.55 -3.17
C PHE A 70 8.19 6.86 -2.78
N LEU A 71 7.25 6.86 -3.73
CA LEU A 71 5.83 7.13 -3.45
C LEU A 71 5.21 6.13 -2.48
N PHE A 72 5.46 4.83 -2.67
CA PHE A 72 4.99 3.81 -1.72
C PHE A 72 5.65 3.96 -0.34
N SER A 73 6.91 4.43 -0.27
CA SER A 73 7.53 4.76 1.02
C SER A 73 6.85 5.90 1.75
N LEU A 74 6.29 6.86 1.02
CA LEU A 74 5.42 7.89 1.63
C LEU A 74 4.09 7.30 2.11
N ILE A 75 3.50 6.38 1.33
CA ILE A 75 2.24 5.70 1.72
C ILE A 75 2.45 4.90 3.01
N HIS A 76 3.50 4.09 3.08
CA HIS A 76 3.84 3.33 4.28
C HIS A 76 4.14 4.23 5.49
N THR A 77 4.84 5.34 5.29
CA THR A 77 5.00 6.37 6.34
C THR A 77 3.64 6.89 6.81
N GLY A 78 2.69 7.09 5.89
CA GLY A 78 1.31 7.45 6.20
C GLY A 78 0.57 6.38 7.00
N ILE A 79 0.65 5.11 6.61
CA ILE A 79 0.06 3.97 7.34
C ILE A 79 0.58 3.94 8.78
N SER A 80 1.90 4.03 8.92
CA SER A 80 2.63 4.10 10.17
C SER A 80 2.14 5.24 11.07
N LEU A 81 1.93 6.43 10.50
CA LEU A 81 1.38 7.58 11.22
C LEU A 81 -0.06 7.34 11.67
N VAL A 82 -0.93 6.84 10.79
CA VAL A 82 -2.34 6.58 11.14
C VAL A 82 -2.46 5.48 12.18
N ALA A 83 -1.65 4.43 12.10
CA ALA A 83 -1.58 3.38 13.11
C ALA A 83 -1.15 3.93 14.49
N PHE A 84 -0.17 4.84 14.52
CA PHE A 84 0.22 5.56 15.74
C PHE A 84 -0.96 6.37 16.31
N LEU A 85 -1.64 7.16 15.48
CA LEU A 85 -2.77 7.99 15.91
C LEU A 85 -3.93 7.13 16.44
N LEU A 86 -4.23 6.02 15.77
CA LEU A 86 -5.25 5.07 16.20
C LEU A 86 -4.90 4.45 17.56
N ALA A 87 -3.64 4.02 17.75
CA ALA A 87 -3.18 3.48 19.02
C ALA A 87 -3.29 4.53 20.13
N HIS A 88 -2.88 5.77 19.86
CA HIS A 88 -3.00 6.88 20.79
C HIS A 88 -4.45 7.10 21.26
N GLU A 89 -5.39 7.22 20.32
CA GLU A 89 -6.81 7.42 20.64
C GLU A 89 -7.42 6.23 21.39
N TYR A 90 -7.09 5.00 20.98
CA TYR A 90 -7.56 3.79 21.65
C TYR A 90 -7.13 3.74 23.13
N PHE A 91 -5.86 4.03 23.42
CA PHE A 91 -5.36 3.98 24.80
C PHE A 91 -5.82 5.18 25.65
N ASN A 92 -5.97 6.36 25.06
CA ASN A 92 -6.56 7.51 25.75
C ASN A 92 -8.01 7.23 26.16
N ALA A 93 -8.80 6.57 25.29
CA ALA A 93 -10.17 6.18 25.62
C ALA A 93 -10.25 5.16 26.76
N LEU A 94 -9.30 4.21 26.86
CA LEU A 94 -9.29 3.18 27.90
C LEU A 94 -8.87 3.69 29.29
N LYS A 95 -7.94 4.66 29.34
CA LYS A 95 -7.49 5.27 30.59
C LYS A 95 -7.16 6.74 30.35
N PRO A 96 -8.07 7.69 30.62
CA PRO A 96 -7.81 9.13 30.48
C PRO A 96 -6.78 9.70 31.49
N SER A 97 -5.89 8.86 32.03
CA SER A 97 -4.79 9.27 32.90
C SER A 97 -3.58 9.70 32.07
N LYS A 98 -2.78 10.64 32.59
CA LYS A 98 -1.47 11.05 32.02
C LYS A 98 -0.46 9.89 31.82
N LYS A 99 -0.76 8.66 32.28
CA LYS A 99 0.05 7.44 32.11
C LYS A 99 -0.36 6.55 30.93
N ALA A 100 -1.44 6.86 30.19
CA ALA A 100 -1.83 6.08 29.01
C ALA A 100 -0.99 6.42 27.77
N ALA A 101 -0.58 7.68 27.62
CA ALA A 101 0.23 8.16 26.50
C ALA A 101 1.56 7.40 26.32
N PRO A 102 2.35 7.08 27.38
CA PRO A 102 3.58 6.30 27.23
C PRO A 102 3.38 4.86 26.73
N THR A 103 2.28 4.20 27.10
CA THR A 103 1.98 2.83 26.65
C THR A 103 1.58 2.80 25.17
N ALA A 104 0.78 3.79 24.74
CA ALA A 104 0.45 3.96 23.32
C ALA A 104 1.69 4.23 22.47
N GLN A 105 2.58 5.10 22.97
CA GLN A 105 3.86 5.42 22.34
C GLN A 105 4.76 4.18 22.25
N LEU A 106 4.83 3.34 23.29
CA LEU A 106 5.67 2.13 23.28
C LEU A 106 5.17 1.10 22.25
N ILE A 107 3.86 0.88 22.15
CA ILE A 107 3.28 -0.05 21.17
C ILE A 107 3.50 0.47 19.76
N ALA A 108 3.25 1.77 19.54
CA ALA A 108 3.49 2.36 18.23
C ALA A 108 4.98 2.33 17.86
N LEU A 109 5.90 2.64 18.79
CA LEU A 109 7.34 2.50 18.58
C LEU A 109 7.78 1.05 18.30
N THR A 110 7.10 0.07 18.90
CA THR A 110 7.40 -1.35 18.66
C THR A 110 6.96 -1.77 17.26
N VAL A 111 5.83 -1.27 16.76
CA VAL A 111 5.39 -1.51 15.38
C VAL A 111 6.31 -0.78 14.39
N LEU A 112 6.58 0.50 14.64
CA LEU A 112 7.41 1.36 13.80
C LEU A 112 8.91 1.02 13.84
N GLY A 113 9.38 0.34 14.87
CA GLY A 113 10.79 -0.02 15.05
C GLY A 113 11.09 -1.47 14.67
N ASN A 114 10.08 -2.23 14.24
CA ASN A 114 10.24 -3.65 13.96
C ASN A 114 10.95 -3.84 12.61
N VAL A 115 12.20 -4.31 12.64
CA VAL A 115 12.99 -4.58 11.43
C VAL A 115 12.30 -5.59 10.51
N ARG A 116 11.58 -6.57 11.06
CA ARG A 116 10.86 -7.57 10.26
C ARG A 116 9.65 -6.97 9.56
N GLU A 117 9.02 -5.97 10.15
CA GLU A 117 7.93 -5.23 9.52
C GLU A 117 8.46 -4.47 8.30
N HIS A 118 9.56 -3.73 8.44
CA HIS A 118 10.20 -3.04 7.31
C HIS A 118 10.68 -3.97 6.19
N LEU A 119 11.11 -5.18 6.54
CA LEU A 119 11.49 -6.19 5.55
C LEU A 119 10.26 -6.75 4.83
N ASN A 120 9.18 -7.06 5.56
CA ASN A 120 7.92 -7.50 4.96
C ASN A 120 7.29 -6.42 4.07
N TYR A 121 7.41 -5.15 4.45
CA TYR A 121 7.07 -4.00 3.62
C TYR A 121 7.77 -4.07 2.26
N GLY A 122 9.05 -4.46 2.27
CA GLY A 122 9.86 -4.75 1.07
C GLY A 122 9.22 -5.72 0.07
N ASP A 123 8.37 -6.62 0.55
CA ASP A 123 7.75 -7.70 -0.22
C ASP A 123 6.29 -7.42 -0.58
N MET A 124 5.57 -6.62 0.22
CA MET A 124 4.10 -6.43 0.16
C MET A 124 3.65 -5.06 -0.40
N PHE A 125 4.54 -4.32 -1.05
CA PHE A 125 4.35 -2.91 -1.42
C PHE A 125 2.98 -2.55 -2.03
N ASN A 126 2.43 -3.41 -2.87
CA ASN A 126 1.16 -3.20 -3.56
C ASN A 126 -0.09 -3.17 -2.67
N ASP A 127 -0.06 -3.85 -1.52
CA ASP A 127 -1.22 -3.97 -0.63
C ASP A 127 -1.40 -2.72 0.25
N GLU A 128 -0.39 -1.84 0.28
CA GLU A 128 -0.35 -0.66 1.14
C GLU A 128 -1.44 0.35 0.88
N ILE A 129 -1.83 0.56 -0.38
CA ILE A 129 -2.89 1.52 -0.69
C ILE A 129 -4.19 1.10 0.00
N MET A 130 -4.49 -0.22 0.00
CA MET A 130 -5.67 -0.76 0.66
C MET A 130 -5.51 -0.73 2.18
N ALA A 131 -4.32 -1.06 2.70
CA ALA A 131 -4.03 -0.96 4.13
C ALA A 131 -4.22 0.49 4.61
N PHE A 132 -3.73 1.49 3.87
CA PHE A 132 -3.90 2.90 4.21
C PHE A 132 -5.38 3.29 4.31
N TYR A 133 -6.21 2.91 3.33
CA TYR A 133 -7.65 3.15 3.40
C TYR A 133 -8.31 2.51 4.62
N MET A 134 -7.93 1.28 4.95
CA MET A 134 -8.45 0.58 6.11
C MET A 134 -8.07 1.29 7.43
N PHE A 135 -6.79 1.61 7.63
CA PHE A 135 -6.33 2.31 8.83
C PHE A 135 -6.96 3.70 8.96
N ALA A 136 -7.06 4.45 7.85
CA ALA A 136 -7.69 5.76 7.83
C ALA A 136 -9.18 5.67 8.20
N ALA A 137 -9.92 4.71 7.63
CA ALA A 137 -11.32 4.49 7.96
C ALA A 137 -11.52 4.12 9.44
N MET A 138 -10.68 3.22 9.97
CA MET A 138 -10.70 2.87 11.41
C MET A 138 -10.47 4.09 12.30
N TYR A 139 -9.48 4.91 11.98
CA TYR A 139 -9.20 6.13 12.73
C TYR A 139 -10.37 7.11 12.70
N CYS A 140 -10.95 7.36 11.52
CA CYS A 140 -12.16 8.18 11.37
C CYS A 140 -13.32 7.66 12.22
N CYS A 141 -13.55 6.35 12.26
CA CYS A 141 -14.58 5.75 13.11
C CYS A 141 -14.32 5.92 14.62
N VAL A 142 -13.05 6.02 15.04
CA VAL A 142 -12.70 6.20 16.45
C VAL A 142 -12.88 7.64 16.89
N ILE A 143 -12.49 8.62 16.07
CA ILE A 143 -12.56 10.04 16.43
C ILE A 143 -13.96 10.66 16.28
N ASN A 144 -14.83 10.07 15.45
CA ASN A 144 -16.20 10.54 15.22
C ASN A 144 -17.26 9.78 16.05
N LYS A 145 -16.86 9.17 17.17
CA LYS A 145 -17.79 8.62 18.16
C LYS A 145 -18.51 9.73 18.90
#